data_AF-A0A9D7LTL4-F1
#
_entry.id   AF-A0A9D7LTL4-F1
#
_cell.length_a   1.000
_cell.length_b   1.000
_cell.length_c   1.000
_cell.angle_alpha   90.00
_cell.angle_beta   90.00
_cell.angle_gamma   90.00
#
_symmetry.space_group_name_H-M   'P 1'
#
loop_
_entity.id
_entity.type
_entity.pdbx_description
1 polymer ?
#
loop_
_entity_poly.entity_id
_entity_poly.type
_entity_poly.pdbx_seq_one_letter_code
_entity_poly.pdbx_strand_id
1 'polypeptide(L)'
;MNDIHNQTITQRIDWLFDLASRHGETFRGPEAWLARERYLAEHPTAIAVLKCMDGRINIPVATHTPTGILMPFRNLGGIFDLGWPHLGEVLAHHVQRMTGTGRRVLFLITYHWSRGNPKRGCAGFNYDTAAAIAHTQEIRRQVEHIFGAGHDTVYPLVCGFETDEEALAIHGSDGNVLDLASLAAADVATLEPRLAALLPDMPAQMRADLLPLLRGNLDHIAQVREQVARHERLLDIEHREWVICVGRGFDFLHTPNLALIIGPYSPDLADPLRKAAGIIKSNMEAGRIPNDGFLLLASVPYDEIGVDRARAEMKSRFLSRFAAGVVSEEFPELAGRMTTRTAVLDWRSRNLELIGA
;
A
#
# COMPACT_ATOMS: atom_id res chain seq x y z
N MET A 1 8.77 -20.61 9.29
CA MET A 1 8.99 -19.16 9.47
C MET A 1 9.32 -18.95 10.93
N ASN A 2 10.43 -18.26 11.25
CA ASN A 2 10.69 -17.84 12.63
C ASN A 2 9.48 -17.03 13.11
N ASP A 3 8.90 -17.44 14.23
CA ASP A 3 7.76 -16.78 14.84
C ASP A 3 8.20 -15.43 15.44
N ILE A 4 8.43 -14.47 14.55
CA ILE A 4 8.90 -13.14 14.91
C ILE A 4 7.91 -12.42 15.82
N HIS A 5 6.61 -12.71 15.68
CA HIS A 5 5.57 -12.08 16.48
C HIS A 5 5.73 -12.36 17.98
N ASN A 6 6.29 -13.50 18.36
CA ASN A 6 6.47 -13.90 19.76
C ASN A 6 7.87 -13.60 20.34
N GLN A 7 8.76 -12.98 19.56
CA GLN A 7 10.05 -12.52 20.06
C GLN A 7 9.92 -11.24 20.91
N THR A 8 10.96 -10.91 21.68
CA THR A 8 10.99 -9.66 22.45
C THR A 8 10.89 -8.44 21.53
N ILE A 9 10.34 -7.32 22.00
CA ILE A 9 10.22 -6.08 21.22
C ILE A 9 11.56 -5.63 20.64
N THR A 10 12.68 -5.83 21.35
CA THR A 10 14.02 -5.49 20.84
C THR A 10 14.38 -6.35 19.63
N GLN A 11 14.25 -7.67 19.73
CA GLN A 11 14.52 -8.59 18.63
C GLN A 11 13.60 -8.36 17.43
N ARG A 12 12.33 -8.02 17.68
CA ARG A 12 11.36 -7.66 16.64
C ARG A 12 11.80 -6.41 15.88
N ILE A 13 12.24 -5.38 16.60
CA ILE A 13 12.77 -4.14 16.02
C ILE A 13 14.04 -4.41 15.21
N ASP A 14 15.00 -5.15 15.76
CA ASP A 14 16.26 -5.46 15.07
C ASP A 14 16.00 -6.24 13.78
N TRP A 15 15.11 -7.24 13.83
CA TRP A 15 14.68 -7.98 12.65
C TRP A 15 14.04 -7.09 11.59
N LEU A 16 13.24 -6.10 11.99
CA LEU A 16 12.59 -5.17 11.06
C LEU A 16 13.61 -4.29 10.33
N PHE A 17 14.66 -3.84 11.02
CA PHE A 17 15.72 -3.05 10.38
C PHE A 17 16.64 -3.92 9.51
N ASP A 18 16.90 -5.17 9.90
CA ASP A 18 17.55 -6.16 9.04
C ASP A 18 16.72 -6.42 7.76
N LEU A 19 15.40 -6.54 7.89
CA LEU A 19 14.49 -6.65 6.75
C LEU A 19 14.58 -5.44 5.82
N ALA A 20 14.59 -4.22 6.38
CA ALA A 20 14.76 -2.99 5.59
C ALA A 20 16.11 -2.95 4.86
N SER A 21 17.20 -3.37 5.53
CA SER A 21 18.54 -3.43 4.95
C SER A 21 18.62 -4.42 3.80
N ARG A 22 18.19 -5.67 4.00
CA ARG A 22 18.14 -6.71 2.97
C ARG A 22 17.27 -6.31 1.77
N HIS A 23 16.16 -5.61 2.04
CA HIS A 23 15.31 -5.06 0.98
C HIS A 23 16.07 -4.03 0.14
N GLY A 24 16.75 -3.07 0.76
CA GLY A 24 17.55 -2.07 0.07
C GLY A 24 18.73 -2.68 -0.71
N GLU A 25 19.39 -3.72 -0.18
CA GLU A 25 20.42 -4.47 -0.90
C GLU A 25 19.87 -5.19 -2.13
N THR A 26 18.78 -5.93 -1.95
CA THR A 26 18.11 -6.66 -3.05
C THR A 26 17.63 -5.69 -4.12
N PHE A 27 17.03 -4.56 -3.71
CA PHE A 27 16.58 -3.52 -4.62
C PHE A 27 17.72 -2.97 -5.47
N ARG A 28 18.91 -2.74 -4.90
CA ARG A 28 20.06 -2.18 -5.61
C ARG A 28 20.88 -3.21 -6.38
N GLY A 29 20.60 -4.50 -6.22
CA GLY A 29 21.29 -5.57 -6.93
C GLY A 29 21.29 -5.32 -8.45
N PRO A 30 22.42 -5.51 -9.15
CA PRO A 30 22.52 -5.20 -10.59
C PRO A 30 21.44 -5.87 -11.43
N GLU A 31 21.15 -7.15 -11.17
CA GLU A 31 20.10 -7.91 -11.85
C GLU A 31 18.72 -7.33 -11.58
N ALA A 32 18.41 -7.02 -10.32
CA ALA A 32 17.13 -6.42 -9.95
C ALA A 32 16.95 -5.03 -10.57
N TRP A 33 18.03 -4.25 -10.66
CA TRP A 33 18.03 -2.94 -11.30
C TRP A 33 17.77 -3.05 -12.81
N LEU A 34 18.53 -3.89 -13.53
CA LEU A 34 18.34 -4.10 -14.96
C LEU A 34 16.96 -4.67 -15.29
N ALA A 35 16.46 -5.61 -14.48
CA ALA A 35 15.12 -6.16 -14.65
C ALA A 35 14.03 -5.09 -14.53
N ARG A 36 14.17 -4.16 -13.57
CA ARG A 36 13.23 -3.03 -13.44
C ARG A 36 13.31 -2.06 -14.62
N GLU A 37 14.52 -1.69 -15.05
CA GLU A 37 14.68 -0.81 -16.21
C GLU A 37 14.07 -1.43 -17.47
N ARG A 38 14.31 -2.72 -17.69
CA ARG A 38 13.69 -3.48 -18.78
C ARG A 38 12.16 -3.49 -18.65
N TYR A 39 11.62 -3.79 -17.47
CA TYR A 39 10.18 -3.78 -17.23
C TYR A 39 9.58 -2.41 -17.57
N LEU A 40 10.20 -1.32 -17.11
CA LEU A 40 9.71 0.04 -17.34
C LEU A 40 9.79 0.46 -18.83
N ALA A 41 10.74 -0.09 -19.58
CA ALA A 41 10.83 0.11 -21.03
C ALA A 41 9.75 -0.67 -21.80
N GLU A 42 9.47 -1.92 -21.39
CA GLU A 42 8.42 -2.76 -21.97
C GLU A 42 7.01 -2.28 -21.58
N HIS A 43 6.86 -1.71 -20.38
CA HIS A 43 5.61 -1.24 -19.78
C HIS A 43 5.72 0.23 -19.34
N PRO A 44 5.62 1.18 -20.30
CA PRO A 44 5.88 2.59 -20.04
C PRO A 44 4.80 3.29 -19.19
N THR A 45 3.62 2.70 -18.98
CA THR A 45 2.62 3.29 -18.07
C THR A 45 3.13 3.37 -16.64
N ALA A 46 3.15 4.57 -16.05
CA ALA A 46 3.42 4.74 -14.63
C ALA A 46 2.17 4.41 -13.82
N ILE A 47 2.30 3.59 -12.76
CA ILE A 47 1.15 3.13 -11.97
C ILE A 47 1.23 3.69 -10.55
N ALA A 48 0.27 4.56 -10.20
CA ALA A 48 0.07 5.09 -8.86
C ALA A 48 -1.07 4.33 -8.17
N VAL A 49 -0.86 3.90 -6.93
CA VAL A 49 -1.81 3.06 -6.19
C VAL A 49 -2.30 3.79 -4.95
N LEU A 50 -3.57 4.17 -4.94
CA LEU A 50 -4.26 4.74 -3.79
C LEU A 50 -4.91 3.59 -3.00
N LYS A 51 -4.40 3.28 -1.80
CA LYS A 51 -4.84 2.12 -1.02
C LYS A 51 -4.96 2.35 0.48
N CYS A 52 -5.59 1.40 1.16
CA CYS A 52 -5.73 1.39 2.61
C CYS A 52 -4.37 1.25 3.34
N MET A 53 -4.32 1.71 4.59
CA MET A 53 -3.23 1.42 5.52
C MET A 53 -3.18 -0.05 5.97
N ASP A 54 -4.24 -0.82 5.71
CA ASP A 54 -4.33 -2.24 6.01
C ASP A 54 -3.15 -3.01 5.40
N GLY A 55 -2.47 -3.78 6.26
CA GLY A 55 -1.27 -4.53 5.90
C GLY A 55 -1.51 -5.63 4.87
N ARG A 56 -2.75 -6.11 4.76
CA ARG A 56 -3.14 -7.17 3.80
C ARG A 56 -3.20 -6.69 2.36
N ILE A 57 -3.34 -5.37 2.12
CA ILE A 57 -3.39 -4.82 0.76
C ILE A 57 -1.98 -4.62 0.20
N ASN A 58 -1.38 -5.73 -0.21
CA ASN A 58 -0.06 -5.75 -0.82
C ASN A 58 -0.10 -6.07 -2.32
N ILE A 59 -0.56 -5.09 -3.11
CA ILE A 59 -0.70 -5.24 -4.57
C ILE A 59 0.59 -5.73 -5.26
N PRO A 60 1.80 -5.22 -4.99
CA PRO A 60 3.01 -5.78 -5.61
C PRO A 60 3.17 -7.28 -5.40
N VAL A 61 2.97 -7.77 -4.17
CA VAL A 61 3.04 -9.21 -3.88
C VAL A 61 1.90 -9.96 -4.56
N ALA A 62 0.67 -9.46 -4.40
CA ALA A 62 -0.52 -10.10 -4.97
C ALA A 62 -0.53 -10.14 -6.50
N THR A 63 0.31 -9.36 -7.18
CA THR A 63 0.39 -9.31 -8.65
C THR A 63 1.74 -9.81 -9.18
N HIS A 64 2.60 -10.34 -8.31
CA HIS A 64 4.02 -10.64 -8.61
C HIS A 64 4.75 -9.49 -9.33
N THR A 65 4.34 -8.25 -9.05
CA THR A 65 4.95 -7.08 -9.66
C THR A 65 6.29 -6.77 -8.98
N PRO A 66 7.38 -6.57 -9.73
CA PRO A 66 8.66 -6.21 -9.15
C PRO A 66 8.57 -4.97 -8.26
N THR A 67 9.34 -4.95 -7.17
CA THR A 67 9.44 -3.80 -6.27
C THR A 67 9.86 -2.55 -7.04
N GLY A 68 9.21 -1.41 -6.75
CA GLY A 68 9.55 -0.11 -7.35
C GLY A 68 8.83 0.20 -8.66
N ILE A 69 8.03 -0.73 -9.21
CA ILE A 69 7.17 -0.47 -10.36
C ILE A 69 5.92 0.32 -9.95
N LEU A 70 5.28 -0.09 -8.86
CA LEU A 70 4.07 0.57 -8.33
C LEU A 70 4.44 1.69 -7.37
N MET A 71 3.83 2.87 -7.52
CA MET A 71 3.97 4.01 -6.62
C MET A 71 2.84 4.02 -5.58
N PRO A 72 3.08 3.62 -4.31
CA PRO A 72 2.00 3.49 -3.33
C PRO A 72 1.70 4.79 -2.58
N PHE A 73 0.41 5.03 -2.35
CA PHE A 73 -0.14 6.01 -1.44
C PHE A 73 -1.06 5.27 -0.47
N ARG A 74 -0.82 5.42 0.83
CA ARG A 74 -1.59 4.73 1.88
C ARG A 74 -2.29 5.74 2.78
N ASN A 75 -3.59 5.59 2.93
CA ASN A 75 -4.37 6.30 3.96
C ASN A 75 -5.39 5.35 4.60
N LEU A 76 -5.92 5.71 5.76
CA LEU A 76 -6.99 4.92 6.40
C LEU A 76 -8.15 4.70 5.43
N GLY A 77 -8.55 3.45 5.27
CA GLY A 77 -9.61 3.04 4.36
C GLY A 77 -9.36 3.24 2.87
N GLY A 78 -8.22 3.80 2.47
CA GLY A 78 -8.07 4.35 1.12
C GLY A 78 -8.89 5.63 0.93
N ILE A 79 -9.21 6.32 2.03
CA ILE A 79 -9.92 7.60 2.01
C ILE A 79 -8.92 8.67 1.56
N PHE A 80 -9.05 9.12 0.33
CA PHE A 80 -8.28 10.24 -0.19
C PHE A 80 -9.21 11.38 -0.60
N ASP A 81 -8.69 12.60 -0.52
CA ASP A 81 -9.32 13.82 -1.02
C ASP A 81 -8.23 14.63 -1.73
N LEU A 82 -8.34 14.76 -3.05
CA LEU A 82 -7.35 15.45 -3.87
C LEU A 82 -7.40 16.97 -3.69
N GLY A 83 -8.42 17.50 -3.03
CA GLY A 83 -8.47 18.88 -2.54
C GLY A 83 -7.60 19.11 -1.30
N TRP A 84 -7.15 18.06 -0.60
CA TRP A 84 -6.20 18.20 0.50
C TRP A 84 -4.86 18.71 -0.03
N PRO A 85 -4.35 19.89 0.42
CA PRO A 85 -3.20 20.54 -0.21
C PRO A 85 -1.97 19.65 -0.33
N HIS A 86 -1.61 18.89 0.71
CA HIS A 86 -0.41 18.07 0.62
C HIS A 86 -0.55 16.91 -0.37
N LEU A 87 -1.69 16.20 -0.36
CA LEU A 87 -1.91 15.08 -1.27
C LEU A 87 -2.04 15.57 -2.72
N GLY A 88 -2.85 16.61 -2.94
CA GLY A 88 -3.07 17.20 -4.26
C GLY A 88 -1.75 17.59 -4.93
N GLU A 89 -0.89 18.33 -4.22
CA GLU A 89 0.43 18.71 -4.73
C GLU A 89 1.34 17.51 -5.03
N VAL A 90 1.37 16.50 -4.14
CA VAL A 90 2.20 15.31 -4.36
C VAL A 90 1.73 14.53 -5.59
N LEU A 91 0.42 14.37 -5.79
CA LEU A 91 -0.13 13.67 -6.95
C LEU A 91 0.05 14.49 -8.24
N ALA A 92 -0.19 15.79 -8.20
CA ALA A 92 0.02 16.68 -9.34
C ALA A 92 1.49 16.67 -9.80
N HIS A 93 2.44 16.79 -8.87
CA HIS A 93 3.86 16.67 -9.19
C HIS A 93 4.25 15.30 -9.73
N HIS A 94 3.67 14.22 -9.19
CA HIS A 94 3.91 12.88 -9.73
C HIS A 94 3.43 12.76 -11.18
N VAL A 95 2.20 13.20 -11.46
CA VAL A 95 1.63 13.19 -12.81
C VAL A 95 2.48 14.03 -13.76
N GLN A 96 2.78 15.29 -13.42
CA GLN A 96 3.61 16.18 -14.23
C GLN A 96 4.99 15.60 -14.52
N ARG A 97 5.62 14.96 -13.54
CA ARG A 97 6.93 14.31 -13.72
C ARG A 97 6.85 13.16 -14.71
N MET A 98 5.85 12.29 -14.58
CA MET A 98 5.71 11.13 -15.48
C MET A 98 5.34 11.57 -16.89
N THR A 99 4.37 12.48 -17.05
CA THR A 99 3.97 12.99 -18.37
C THR A 99 5.07 13.79 -19.04
N GLY A 100 5.87 14.54 -18.28
CA GLY A 100 7.07 15.22 -18.77
C GLY A 100 8.13 14.27 -19.35
N THR A 101 8.11 12.99 -18.96
CA THR A 101 8.95 11.93 -19.55
C THR A 101 8.27 11.15 -20.68
N GLY A 102 7.10 11.62 -21.16
CA GLY A 102 6.31 10.95 -22.20
C GLY A 102 5.51 9.76 -21.69
N ARG A 103 5.46 9.52 -20.38
CA ARG A 103 4.74 8.39 -19.79
C ARG A 103 3.28 8.75 -19.53
N ARG A 104 2.43 7.76 -19.71
CA ARG A 104 1.04 7.74 -19.26
C ARG A 104 0.97 7.41 -17.77
N VAL A 105 -0.11 7.82 -17.08
CA VAL A 105 -0.32 7.54 -15.66
C VAL A 105 -1.63 6.79 -15.44
N LEU A 106 -1.54 5.61 -14.83
CA LEU A 106 -2.68 4.83 -14.36
C LEU A 106 -2.80 4.98 -12.84
N PHE A 107 -3.92 5.49 -12.36
CA PHE A 107 -4.29 5.43 -10.95
C PHE A 107 -5.08 4.15 -10.69
N LEU A 108 -4.57 3.29 -9.79
CA LEU A 108 -5.36 2.23 -9.17
C LEU A 108 -5.98 2.80 -7.89
N ILE A 109 -7.27 3.11 -7.95
CA ILE A 109 -8.06 3.65 -6.84
C ILE A 109 -8.73 2.48 -6.14
N THR A 110 -8.25 2.13 -4.95
CA THR A 110 -8.61 0.85 -4.34
C THR A 110 -9.53 0.93 -3.14
N TYR A 111 -10.44 -0.04 -3.06
CA TYR A 111 -11.17 -0.43 -1.86
C TYR A 111 -10.89 -1.91 -1.57
N HIS A 112 -11.24 -2.39 -0.37
CA HIS A 112 -11.07 -3.79 -0.02
C HIS A 112 -12.22 -4.35 0.81
N TRP A 113 -12.45 -5.65 0.69
CA TRP A 113 -13.45 -6.41 1.44
C TRP A 113 -12.94 -7.84 1.68
N SER A 114 -13.62 -8.57 2.56
CA SER A 114 -13.43 -10.01 2.71
C SER A 114 -14.73 -10.71 2.36
N ARG A 115 -14.66 -11.67 1.43
CA ARG A 115 -15.81 -12.42 0.92
C ARG A 115 -16.38 -13.37 1.98
N GLY A 116 -15.51 -14.03 2.75
CA GLY A 116 -15.88 -15.01 3.77
C GLY A 116 -16.40 -14.40 5.06
N ASN A 117 -16.06 -13.14 5.38
CA ASN A 117 -16.62 -12.43 6.53
C ASN A 117 -16.58 -10.90 6.34
N PRO A 118 -17.73 -10.21 6.22
CA PRO A 118 -17.78 -8.76 6.09
C PRO A 118 -17.04 -8.00 7.20
N LYS A 119 -17.01 -8.53 8.43
CA LYS A 119 -16.31 -7.91 9.58
C LYS A 119 -14.78 -7.94 9.46
N ARG A 120 -14.23 -8.63 8.46
CA ARG A 120 -12.80 -8.57 8.11
C ARG A 120 -12.52 -7.59 6.96
N GLY A 121 -13.54 -6.89 6.46
CA GLY A 121 -13.41 -5.85 5.45
C GLY A 121 -12.79 -4.56 6.00
N CYS A 122 -12.97 -3.46 5.27
CA CYS A 122 -12.37 -2.18 5.62
C CYS A 122 -12.96 -1.57 6.89
N ALA A 123 -12.17 -1.55 7.98
CA ALA A 123 -12.55 -0.86 9.21
C ALA A 123 -12.67 0.67 9.03
N GLY A 124 -11.95 1.27 8.07
CA GLY A 124 -12.04 2.69 7.74
C GLY A 124 -13.43 3.13 7.27
N PHE A 125 -14.21 2.21 6.71
CA PHE A 125 -15.61 2.41 6.32
C PHE A 125 -16.58 1.62 7.20
N ASN A 126 -16.19 1.25 8.43
CA ASN A 126 -17.03 0.46 9.34
C ASN A 126 -17.55 -0.85 8.72
N TYR A 127 -16.74 -1.48 7.88
CA TYR A 127 -17.06 -2.72 7.15
C TYR A 127 -18.15 -2.55 6.07
N ASP A 128 -18.51 -1.31 5.73
CA ASP A 128 -19.42 -0.99 4.63
C ASP A 128 -18.66 -0.97 3.30
N THR A 129 -18.79 -2.05 2.53
CA THR A 129 -18.15 -2.18 1.22
C THR A 129 -18.77 -1.25 0.19
N ALA A 130 -20.07 -0.96 0.29
CA ALA A 130 -20.74 -0.06 -0.64
C ALA A 130 -20.28 1.38 -0.44
N ALA A 131 -20.13 1.82 0.81
CA ALA A 131 -19.55 3.13 1.13
C ALA A 131 -18.10 3.24 0.62
N ALA A 132 -17.30 2.19 0.79
CA ALA A 132 -15.93 2.16 0.27
C ALA A 132 -15.88 2.30 -1.26
N ILE A 133 -16.74 1.57 -1.99
CA ILE A 133 -16.86 1.68 -3.46
C ILE A 133 -17.30 3.09 -3.85
N ALA A 134 -18.32 3.64 -3.19
CA ALA A 134 -18.81 4.99 -3.47
C ALA A 134 -17.70 6.04 -3.32
N HIS A 135 -16.84 5.89 -2.31
CA HIS A 135 -15.69 6.78 -2.11
C HIS A 135 -14.64 6.64 -3.23
N THR A 136 -14.37 5.44 -3.73
CA THR A 136 -13.46 5.28 -4.87
C THR A 136 -13.97 5.96 -6.14
N GLN A 137 -15.29 5.97 -6.35
CA GLN A 137 -15.91 6.68 -7.46
C GLN A 137 -15.82 8.20 -7.29
N GLU A 138 -15.83 8.71 -6.05
CA GLU A 138 -15.57 10.12 -5.77
C GLU A 138 -14.13 10.50 -6.10
N ILE A 139 -13.15 9.70 -5.67
CA ILE A 139 -11.74 9.93 -6.03
C ILE A 139 -11.55 9.90 -7.56
N ARG A 140 -12.22 8.97 -8.26
CA ARG A 140 -12.20 8.92 -9.74
C ARG A 140 -12.65 10.25 -10.34
N ARG A 141 -13.79 10.80 -9.89
CA ARG A 141 -14.29 12.10 -10.35
C ARG A 141 -13.31 13.24 -10.08
N GLN A 142 -12.62 13.22 -8.92
CA GLN A 142 -11.61 14.22 -8.61
C GLN A 142 -10.39 14.14 -9.54
N VAL A 143 -9.93 12.91 -9.86
CA VAL A 143 -8.85 12.71 -10.85
C VAL A 143 -9.28 13.20 -12.23
N GLU A 144 -10.49 12.86 -12.68
CA GLU A 144 -11.04 13.32 -13.97
C GLU A 144 -11.20 14.85 -14.01
N HIS A 145 -11.59 15.47 -12.88
CA HIS A 145 -11.71 16.92 -12.77
C HIS A 145 -10.36 17.64 -12.90
N ILE A 146 -9.30 17.09 -12.30
CA ILE A 146 -7.98 17.71 -12.26
C ILE A 146 -7.17 17.43 -13.54
N PHE A 147 -7.23 16.21 -14.06
CA PHE A 147 -6.35 15.75 -15.15
C PHE A 147 -7.09 15.50 -16.48
N GLY A 148 -8.40 15.73 -16.50
CA GLY A 148 -9.26 15.61 -17.68
C GLY A 148 -9.95 14.25 -17.80
N ALA A 149 -11.17 14.26 -18.34
CA ALA A 149 -12.02 13.08 -18.54
C ALA A 149 -11.75 12.35 -19.88
N GLY A 150 -10.73 12.75 -20.63
CA GLY A 150 -10.40 12.14 -21.93
C GLY A 150 -9.63 10.82 -21.83
N HIS A 151 -9.09 10.49 -20.65
CA HIS A 151 -8.44 9.21 -20.34
C HIS A 151 -7.17 8.83 -21.16
N ASP A 152 -6.76 9.67 -22.10
CA ASP A 152 -5.58 9.43 -22.96
C ASP A 152 -4.24 9.44 -22.20
N THR A 153 -4.12 10.31 -21.20
CA THR A 153 -2.87 10.57 -20.47
C THR A 153 -2.92 10.06 -19.04
N VAL A 154 -4.03 10.32 -18.34
CA VAL A 154 -4.27 9.90 -16.96
C VAL A 154 -5.54 9.07 -16.93
N TYR A 155 -5.47 7.85 -16.37
CA TYR A 155 -6.61 6.94 -16.27
C TYR A 155 -6.91 6.61 -14.79
N PRO A 156 -8.08 6.98 -14.26
CA PRO A 156 -8.52 6.64 -12.90
C PRO A 156 -9.27 5.31 -12.84
N LEU A 157 -8.55 4.20 -12.70
CA LEU A 157 -9.13 2.87 -12.60
C LEU A 157 -9.58 2.56 -11.17
N VAL A 158 -10.88 2.35 -10.98
CA VAL A 158 -11.42 1.80 -9.73
C VAL A 158 -11.13 0.30 -9.70
N CYS A 159 -10.52 -0.15 -8.60
CA CYS A 159 -10.09 -1.53 -8.44
C CYS A 159 -10.40 -2.03 -7.02
N GLY A 160 -11.13 -3.12 -6.93
CA GLY A 160 -11.35 -3.82 -5.67
C GLY A 160 -10.21 -4.77 -5.32
N PHE A 161 -9.96 -4.97 -4.03
CA PHE A 161 -9.05 -6.00 -3.50
C PHE A 161 -9.80 -6.90 -2.51
N GLU A 162 -10.08 -8.14 -2.89
CA GLU A 162 -10.67 -9.17 -2.03
C GLU A 162 -9.56 -9.78 -1.15
N THR A 163 -9.66 -9.66 0.18
CA THR A 163 -8.55 -9.97 1.08
C THR A 163 -8.40 -11.44 1.45
N ASP A 164 -9.40 -12.29 1.18
CA ASP A 164 -9.32 -13.70 1.55
C ASP A 164 -8.45 -14.49 0.54
N GLU A 165 -8.62 -14.22 -0.75
CA GLU A 165 -7.86 -14.82 -1.85
C GLU A 165 -6.82 -13.84 -2.45
N GLU A 166 -6.75 -12.62 -1.94
CA GLU A 166 -5.90 -11.53 -2.45
C GLU A 166 -6.16 -11.23 -3.94
N ALA A 167 -7.43 -11.27 -4.33
CA ALA A 167 -7.88 -11.14 -5.71
C ALA A 167 -8.27 -9.71 -6.08
N LEU A 168 -7.90 -9.26 -7.28
CA LEU A 168 -8.34 -7.97 -7.80
C LEU A 168 -9.71 -8.08 -8.49
N ALA A 169 -10.52 -7.03 -8.35
CA ALA A 169 -11.73 -6.82 -9.12
C ALA A 169 -11.62 -5.50 -9.91
N ILE A 170 -11.71 -5.56 -11.23
CA ILE A 170 -11.53 -4.39 -12.10
C ILE A 170 -12.89 -3.83 -12.51
N HIS A 171 -13.12 -2.54 -12.30
CA HIS A 171 -14.40 -1.90 -12.60
C HIS A 171 -14.37 -1.25 -13.99
N GLY A 172 -15.33 -1.62 -14.84
CA GLY A 172 -15.61 -0.96 -16.10
C GLY A 172 -16.40 0.34 -15.92
N SER A 173 -16.51 1.13 -16.99
CA SER A 173 -17.28 2.38 -16.99
C SER A 173 -18.80 2.17 -16.93
N ASP A 174 -19.28 0.98 -17.31
CA ASP A 174 -20.70 0.60 -17.39
C ASP A 174 -21.21 -0.12 -16.13
N GLY A 175 -20.39 -0.18 -15.07
CA GLY A 175 -20.69 -0.89 -13.83
C GLY A 175 -20.41 -2.39 -13.88
N ASN A 176 -19.95 -2.93 -15.03
CA ASN A 176 -19.44 -4.29 -15.06
C ASN A 176 -18.15 -4.42 -14.25
N VAL A 177 -17.94 -5.58 -13.64
CA VAL A 177 -16.77 -5.87 -12.84
C VAL A 177 -16.14 -7.17 -13.33
N LEU A 178 -14.85 -7.11 -13.68
CA LEU A 178 -14.03 -8.28 -13.91
C LEU A 178 -13.42 -8.74 -12.59
N ASP A 179 -14.06 -9.71 -11.95
CA ASP A 179 -13.57 -10.37 -10.73
C ASP A 179 -12.56 -11.48 -11.08
N LEU A 180 -11.27 -11.26 -10.79
CA LEU A 180 -10.23 -12.25 -11.09
C LEU A 180 -10.38 -13.53 -10.25
N ALA A 181 -11.00 -13.47 -9.07
CA ALA A 181 -11.27 -14.69 -8.29
C ALA A 181 -12.26 -15.62 -9.01
N SER A 182 -13.07 -15.10 -9.93
CA SER A 182 -14.02 -15.93 -10.69
C SER A 182 -13.38 -16.66 -11.89
N LEU A 183 -12.13 -16.32 -12.26
CA LEU A 183 -11.46 -16.86 -13.43
C LEU A 183 -10.68 -18.13 -13.09
N ALA A 184 -10.62 -19.05 -14.05
CA ALA A 184 -9.77 -20.22 -14.01
C ALA A 184 -8.50 -20.03 -14.86
N ALA A 185 -7.53 -20.94 -14.73
CA ALA A 185 -6.30 -20.91 -15.54
C ALA A 185 -6.58 -20.93 -17.06
N ALA A 186 -7.67 -21.58 -17.48
CA ALA A 186 -8.09 -21.61 -18.87
C ALA A 186 -8.55 -20.23 -19.40
N ASP A 187 -8.99 -19.33 -18.51
CA ASP A 187 -9.50 -18.01 -18.88
C ASP A 187 -8.38 -17.00 -19.15
N VAL A 188 -7.12 -17.30 -18.80
CA VAL A 188 -5.96 -16.40 -18.98
C VAL A 188 -5.83 -15.94 -20.44
N ALA A 189 -6.07 -16.84 -21.40
CA ALA A 189 -6.02 -16.51 -22.83
C ALA A 189 -7.10 -15.50 -23.25
N THR A 190 -8.19 -15.38 -22.48
CA THR A 190 -9.29 -14.45 -22.74
C THR A 190 -9.18 -13.14 -21.96
N LEU A 191 -8.15 -12.97 -21.14
CA LEU A 191 -8.02 -11.82 -20.25
C LEU A 191 -7.89 -10.49 -21.01
N GLU A 192 -7.10 -10.48 -22.09
CA GLU A 192 -6.92 -9.30 -22.94
C GLU A 192 -8.22 -8.84 -23.62
N PRO A 193 -8.97 -9.69 -24.34
CA PRO A 193 -10.23 -9.26 -24.94
C PRO A 193 -11.29 -8.88 -23.89
N ARG A 194 -11.32 -9.54 -22.72
CA ARG A 194 -12.20 -9.13 -21.60
C ARG A 194 -11.85 -7.73 -21.10
N LEU A 195 -10.56 -7.43 -20.91
CA LEU A 195 -10.11 -6.11 -20.46
C LEU A 195 -10.40 -5.02 -21.51
N ALA A 196 -10.22 -5.32 -22.79
CA ALA A 196 -10.55 -4.39 -23.87
C ALA A 196 -12.05 -4.07 -23.95
N ALA A 197 -12.90 -5.07 -23.70
CA ALA A 197 -14.36 -4.89 -23.64
C ALA A 197 -14.80 -4.13 -22.38
N LEU A 198 -14.15 -4.39 -21.23
CA LEU A 198 -14.45 -3.74 -19.96
C LEU A 198 -14.01 -2.26 -19.91
N LEU A 199 -12.87 -1.95 -20.52
CA LEU A 199 -12.22 -0.63 -20.49
C LEU A 199 -11.98 -0.13 -21.93
N PRO A 200 -13.04 0.10 -22.72
CA PRO A 200 -12.89 0.49 -24.12
C PRO A 200 -12.25 1.86 -24.29
N ASP A 201 -12.43 2.74 -23.29
CA ASP A 201 -11.89 4.10 -23.22
C ASP A 201 -10.44 4.17 -22.68
N MET A 202 -9.87 3.06 -22.22
CA MET A 202 -8.47 3.00 -21.82
C MET A 202 -7.56 2.88 -23.05
N PRO A 203 -6.48 3.66 -23.16
CA PRO A 203 -5.50 3.50 -24.23
C PRO A 203 -4.96 2.06 -24.33
N ALA A 204 -4.80 1.54 -25.55
CA ALA A 204 -4.36 0.16 -25.78
C ALA A 204 -3.04 -0.18 -25.08
N GLN A 205 -2.08 0.76 -25.05
CA GLN A 205 -0.82 0.58 -24.31
C GLN A 205 -1.05 0.46 -22.79
N MET A 206 -1.92 1.29 -22.19
CA MET A 206 -2.22 1.18 -20.76
C MET A 206 -2.89 -0.16 -20.42
N ARG A 207 -3.80 -0.65 -21.28
CA ARG A 207 -4.37 -2.00 -21.13
C ARG A 207 -3.29 -3.07 -21.21
N ALA A 208 -2.38 -2.96 -22.18
CA ALA A 208 -1.26 -3.88 -22.33
C ALA A 208 -0.33 -3.87 -21.10
N ASP A 209 -0.08 -2.70 -20.52
CA ASP A 209 0.77 -2.53 -19.32
C ASP A 209 0.08 -2.99 -18.03
N LEU A 210 -1.26 -3.03 -18.02
CA LEU A 210 -2.06 -3.57 -16.91
C LEU A 210 -2.11 -5.11 -16.94
N LEU A 211 -2.05 -5.74 -18.11
CA LEU A 211 -2.17 -7.20 -18.25
C LEU A 211 -1.15 -8.01 -17.42
N PRO A 212 0.15 -7.65 -17.34
CA PRO A 212 1.09 -8.35 -16.48
C PRO A 212 0.65 -8.41 -15.02
N LEU A 213 0.09 -7.31 -14.48
CA LEU A 213 -0.40 -7.26 -13.09
C LEU A 213 -1.57 -8.23 -12.89
N LEU A 214 -2.52 -8.27 -13.84
CA LEU A 214 -3.69 -9.14 -13.75
C LEU A 214 -3.30 -10.62 -13.89
N ARG A 215 -2.34 -10.94 -14.77
CA ARG A 215 -1.80 -12.31 -14.92
C ARG A 215 -1.09 -12.76 -13.65
N GLY A 216 -0.20 -11.95 -13.10
CA GLY A 216 0.45 -12.26 -11.84
C GLY A 216 -0.54 -12.40 -10.68
N ASN A 217 -1.68 -11.68 -10.71
CA ASN A 217 -2.73 -11.89 -9.71
C ASN A 217 -3.47 -13.22 -9.87
N LEU A 218 -3.70 -13.69 -11.10
CA LEU A 218 -4.27 -15.02 -11.32
C LEU A 218 -3.33 -16.13 -10.82
N ASP A 219 -2.02 -16.00 -11.08
CA ASP A 219 -1.00 -16.92 -10.58
C ASP A 219 -0.96 -16.92 -9.05
N HIS A 220 -1.02 -15.73 -8.44
CA HIS A 220 -1.05 -15.57 -6.99
C HIS A 220 -2.31 -16.17 -6.36
N ILE A 221 -3.50 -15.91 -6.91
CA ILE A 221 -4.76 -16.51 -6.44
C ILE A 221 -4.66 -18.04 -6.44
N ALA A 222 -4.08 -18.63 -7.50
CA ALA A 222 -3.87 -20.08 -7.56
C ALA A 222 -2.94 -20.57 -6.43
N GLN A 223 -1.84 -19.86 -6.15
CA GLN A 223 -0.94 -20.16 -5.04
C GLN A 223 -1.65 -20.05 -3.68
N VAL A 224 -2.44 -18.99 -3.45
CA VAL A 224 -3.20 -18.81 -2.21
C VAL A 224 -4.18 -19.95 -1.99
N ARG A 225 -4.93 -20.34 -3.04
CA ARG A 225 -5.87 -21.48 -2.99
C ARG A 225 -5.16 -22.79 -2.68
N GLU A 226 -3.99 -23.03 -3.27
CA GLU A 226 -3.18 -24.22 -2.99
C GLU A 226 -2.70 -24.25 -1.53
N GLN A 227 -2.18 -23.13 -1.01
CA GLN A 227 -1.75 -23.01 0.39
C GLN A 227 -2.92 -23.24 1.36
N VAL A 228 -4.10 -22.71 1.05
CA VAL A 228 -5.32 -22.93 1.85
C VAL A 228 -5.74 -24.40 1.81
N ALA A 229 -5.74 -25.04 0.64
CA ALA A 229 -6.06 -26.46 0.51
C ALA A 229 -5.09 -27.36 1.28
N ARG A 230 -3.80 -26.97 1.34
CA ARG A 230 -2.76 -27.64 2.13
C ARG A 230 -2.76 -27.26 3.61
N HIS A 231 -3.65 -26.37 4.04
CA HIS A 231 -3.69 -25.82 5.41
C HIS A 231 -2.37 -25.14 5.84
N GLU A 232 -1.55 -24.72 4.86
CA GLU A 232 -0.29 -23.99 5.07
C GLU A 232 -0.54 -22.50 5.33
N ARG A 233 -1.67 -22.01 4.82
CA ARG A 233 -2.18 -20.66 5.06
C ARG A 233 -3.51 -20.77 5.78
N LEU A 234 -3.49 -20.53 7.08
CA LEU A 234 -4.70 -20.05 7.73
C LEU A 234 -4.95 -18.66 7.14
N LEU A 235 -6.20 -18.35 6.77
CA LEU A 235 -6.61 -16.95 6.68
C LEU A 235 -6.17 -16.36 8.02
N ASP A 236 -5.15 -15.52 8.08
CA ASP A 236 -4.81 -14.84 9.32
C ASP A 236 -5.97 -13.87 9.56
N ILE A 237 -6.99 -14.39 10.22
CA ILE A 237 -8.25 -13.71 10.55
C ILE A 237 -7.96 -12.56 11.50
N GLU A 238 -6.86 -12.65 12.23
CA GLU A 238 -6.54 -11.80 13.36
C GLU A 238 -5.38 -10.87 13.03
N HIS A 239 -5.63 -9.57 13.21
CA HIS A 239 -4.62 -8.52 13.23
C HIS A 239 -3.52 -8.86 14.27
N ARG A 240 -2.25 -8.87 13.86
CA ARG A 240 -1.07 -9.11 14.71
C ARG A 240 0.00 -8.02 14.56
N GLU A 241 -0.41 -6.87 14.05
CA GLU A 241 0.47 -5.72 13.86
C GLU A 241 1.02 -5.27 15.20
N TRP A 242 2.32 -4.97 15.23
CA TRP A 242 3.05 -4.45 16.38
C TRP A 242 3.88 -3.21 16.02
N VAL A 243 3.71 -2.69 14.81
CA VAL A 243 4.40 -1.50 14.29
C VAL A 243 3.37 -0.49 13.78
N ILE A 244 3.51 0.76 14.20
CA ILE A 244 2.85 1.92 13.58
C ILE A 244 3.90 2.65 12.75
N CYS A 245 3.69 2.69 11.44
CA CYS A 245 4.52 3.43 10.50
C CYS A 245 3.84 4.73 10.12
N VAL A 246 4.56 5.86 10.22
CA VAL A 246 4.02 7.19 9.89
C VAL A 246 4.89 7.86 8.85
N GLY A 247 4.27 8.36 7.78
CA GLY A 247 4.96 8.99 6.66
C GLY A 247 4.99 8.08 5.43
N ARG A 248 6.17 7.89 4.81
CA ARG A 248 6.32 7.09 3.58
C ARG A 248 7.65 6.34 3.58
N GLY A 249 7.87 5.50 2.56
CA GLY A 249 9.13 4.76 2.39
C GLY A 249 9.16 3.42 3.15
N PHE A 250 8.03 2.75 3.22
CA PHE A 250 7.84 1.47 3.91
C PHE A 250 7.57 0.33 2.92
N ASP A 251 8.11 0.42 1.71
CA ASP A 251 7.93 -0.59 0.65
C ASP A 251 8.55 -1.95 0.99
N PHE A 252 9.49 -1.99 1.93
CA PHE A 252 10.05 -3.22 2.49
C PHE A 252 9.08 -4.00 3.39
N LEU A 253 8.03 -3.35 3.93
CA LEU A 253 7.02 -3.98 4.78
C LEU A 253 5.94 -4.64 3.92
N HIS A 254 6.31 -5.77 3.32
CA HIS A 254 5.45 -6.57 2.45
C HIS A 254 4.78 -7.75 3.19
N THR A 255 5.23 -8.06 4.41
CA THR A 255 4.64 -9.12 5.24
C THR A 255 3.29 -8.67 5.81
N PRO A 256 2.19 -9.41 5.56
CA PRO A 256 0.90 -9.14 6.19
C PRO A 256 0.99 -9.14 7.72
N ASN A 257 0.06 -8.45 8.39
CA ASN A 257 -0.08 -8.42 9.85
C ASN A 257 1.15 -7.95 10.64
N LEU A 258 2.07 -7.23 10.00
CA LEU A 258 3.28 -6.71 10.66
C LEU A 258 3.10 -5.25 11.12
N ALA A 259 2.62 -4.40 10.23
CA ALA A 259 2.62 -2.95 10.41
C ALA A 259 1.34 -2.27 9.89
N LEU A 260 0.92 -1.22 10.59
CA LEU A 260 -0.10 -0.28 10.15
C LEU A 260 0.60 0.94 9.56
N ILE A 261 0.42 1.20 8.26
CA ILE A 261 1.19 2.25 7.54
C ILE A 261 0.31 3.46 7.22
N ILE A 262 0.54 4.56 7.92
CA ILE A 262 -0.23 5.80 7.84
C ILE A 262 0.54 6.84 7.02
N GLY A 263 0.04 7.17 5.83
CA GLY A 263 0.57 8.26 5.02
C GLY A 263 0.07 9.64 5.49
N PRO A 264 0.79 10.73 5.21
CA PRO A 264 0.44 12.09 5.62
C PRO A 264 -0.62 12.71 4.70
N TYR A 265 -1.63 11.94 4.31
CA TYR A 265 -2.60 12.30 3.26
C TYR A 265 -3.99 12.63 3.79
N SER A 266 -4.16 12.62 5.13
CA SER A 266 -5.39 13.03 5.80
C SER A 266 -5.24 14.45 6.37
N PRO A 267 -6.28 15.31 6.29
CA PRO A 267 -6.33 16.57 7.03
C PRO A 267 -6.33 16.35 8.55
N ASP A 268 -6.93 15.25 9.02
CA ASP A 268 -6.83 14.78 10.40
C ASP A 268 -5.92 13.54 10.43
N LEU A 269 -4.63 13.76 10.72
CA LEU A 269 -3.68 12.66 10.89
C LEU A 269 -3.82 11.99 12.26
N ALA A 270 -4.51 12.59 13.24
CA ALA A 270 -4.66 12.03 14.58
C ALA A 270 -5.68 10.88 14.61
N ASP A 271 -6.79 10.95 13.87
CA ASP A 271 -7.76 9.84 13.77
C ASP A 271 -7.13 8.49 13.33
N PRO A 272 -6.39 8.39 12.21
CA PRO A 272 -5.75 7.14 11.82
C PRO A 272 -4.71 6.65 12.85
N LEU A 273 -4.01 7.57 13.53
CA LEU A 273 -3.09 7.22 14.62
C LEU A 273 -3.81 6.63 15.84
N ARG A 274 -4.94 7.23 16.25
CA ARG A 274 -5.78 6.72 17.34
C ARG A 274 -6.31 5.32 17.02
N LYS A 275 -6.81 5.11 15.81
CA LYS A 275 -7.27 3.79 15.34
C LYS A 275 -6.13 2.77 15.34
N ALA A 276 -4.95 3.16 14.85
CA ALA A 276 -3.80 2.26 14.84
C ALA A 276 -3.35 1.88 16.26
N ALA A 277 -3.24 2.85 17.17
CA ALA A 277 -2.92 2.60 18.58
C ALA A 277 -3.97 1.70 19.25
N GLY A 278 -5.25 1.91 18.97
CA GLY A 278 -6.34 1.04 19.43
C GLY A 278 -6.21 -0.40 18.94
N ILE A 279 -5.80 -0.62 17.69
CA ILE A 279 -5.52 -1.96 17.14
C ILE A 279 -4.35 -2.60 17.90
N ILE A 280 -3.24 -1.89 18.08
CA ILE A 280 -2.09 -2.41 18.85
C ILE A 280 -2.50 -2.82 20.27
N LYS A 281 -3.25 -1.94 20.97
CA LYS A 281 -3.76 -2.22 22.32
C LYS A 281 -4.62 -3.47 22.35
N SER A 282 -5.58 -3.58 21.42
CA SER A 282 -6.46 -4.74 21.31
C SER A 282 -5.70 -6.02 20.97
N ASN A 283 -4.63 -5.94 20.17
CA ASN A 283 -3.76 -7.08 19.87
C ASN A 283 -3.03 -7.57 21.14
N MET A 284 -2.54 -6.66 21.98
CA MET A 284 -1.90 -6.99 23.27
C MET A 284 -2.90 -7.57 24.28
N GLU A 285 -4.07 -6.94 24.43
CA GLU A 285 -5.12 -7.40 25.37
C GLU A 285 -5.65 -8.79 25.01
N ALA A 286 -5.72 -9.11 23.73
CA ALA A 286 -6.13 -10.42 23.24
C ALA A 286 -5.00 -11.47 23.24
N GLY A 287 -3.76 -11.10 23.61
CA GLY A 287 -2.60 -12.00 23.57
C GLY A 287 -2.13 -12.38 22.16
N ARG A 288 -2.55 -11.63 21.12
CA ARG A 288 -2.17 -11.86 19.72
C ARG A 288 -0.72 -11.43 19.43
N ILE A 289 -0.22 -10.48 20.20
CA ILE A 289 1.18 -10.08 20.29
C ILE A 289 1.61 -10.01 21.77
N PRO A 290 2.90 -10.21 22.08
CA PRO A 290 3.42 -10.03 23.42
C PRO A 290 3.16 -8.63 23.99
N ASN A 291 2.87 -8.57 25.28
CA ASN A 291 2.61 -7.33 26.00
C ASN A 291 3.91 -6.63 26.48
N ASP A 292 4.96 -6.64 25.65
CA ASP A 292 6.28 -6.11 25.95
C ASP A 292 6.62 -4.85 25.14
N GLY A 293 5.71 -4.41 24.28
CA GLY A 293 5.79 -3.14 23.57
C GLY A 293 5.51 -3.21 22.08
N PHE A 294 5.62 -2.05 21.44
CA PHE A 294 5.39 -1.86 20.01
C PHE A 294 6.34 -0.78 19.46
N LEU A 295 6.51 -0.75 18.14
CA LEU A 295 7.36 0.22 17.45
C LEU A 295 6.50 1.34 16.83
N LEU A 296 6.84 2.59 17.11
CA LEU A 296 6.45 3.74 16.30
C LEU A 296 7.63 4.14 15.41
N LEU A 297 7.50 3.93 14.09
CA LEU A 297 8.53 4.25 13.11
C LEU A 297 8.07 5.37 12.18
N ALA A 298 8.70 6.54 12.25
CA ALA A 298 8.45 7.62 11.31
C ALA A 298 9.52 7.66 10.21
N SER A 299 9.10 7.78 8.96
CA SER A 299 10.03 7.92 7.82
C SER A 299 9.46 8.82 6.72
N VAL A 300 10.34 9.55 6.04
CA VAL A 300 10.01 10.37 4.88
C VAL A 300 11.11 10.15 3.85
N PRO A 301 10.75 9.84 2.59
CA PRO A 301 11.71 9.63 1.54
C PRO A 301 12.19 10.95 0.94
N TYR A 302 13.44 10.94 0.47
CA TYR A 302 14.06 11.99 -0.33
C TYR A 302 14.57 11.42 -1.67
N ASP A 303 14.53 12.23 -2.73
CA ASP A 303 15.05 11.88 -4.05
C ASP A 303 16.47 12.43 -4.27
N GLU A 304 16.79 13.55 -3.61
CA GLU A 304 18.07 14.26 -3.78
C GLU A 304 18.75 14.55 -2.44
N ILE A 305 20.08 14.46 -2.43
CA ILE A 305 20.87 14.91 -1.28
C ILE A 305 20.79 16.43 -1.12
N GLY A 306 21.23 16.95 0.03
CA GLY A 306 21.17 18.38 0.33
C GLY A 306 19.78 18.81 0.83
N VAL A 307 19.13 19.73 0.14
CA VAL A 307 17.89 20.38 0.61
C VAL A 307 16.73 19.39 0.80
N ASP A 308 16.55 18.45 -0.14
CA ASP A 308 15.44 17.49 -0.05
C ASP A 308 15.64 16.50 1.11
N ARG A 309 16.86 15.95 1.28
CA ARG A 309 17.22 15.15 2.46
C ARG A 309 17.02 15.92 3.77
N ALA A 310 17.49 17.16 3.87
CA ALA A 310 17.30 17.98 5.08
C ALA A 310 15.80 18.22 5.39
N ARG A 311 14.99 18.44 4.36
CA ARG A 311 13.53 18.55 4.49
C ARG A 311 12.90 17.23 4.94
N ALA A 312 13.35 16.09 4.41
CA ALA A 312 12.89 14.78 4.83
C ALA A 312 13.19 14.52 6.31
N GLU A 313 14.39 14.85 6.79
CA GLU A 313 14.75 14.75 8.21
C GLU A 313 13.81 15.57 9.10
N MET A 314 13.55 16.83 8.74
CA MET A 314 12.64 17.70 9.49
C MET A 314 11.22 17.13 9.55
N LYS A 315 10.71 16.64 8.41
CA LYS A 315 9.38 16.02 8.34
C LYS A 315 9.31 14.72 9.14
N SER A 316 10.30 13.83 9.04
CA SER A 316 10.34 12.59 9.83
C SER A 316 10.33 12.86 11.32
N ARG A 317 11.12 13.84 11.79
CA ARG A 317 11.15 14.25 13.21
C ARG A 317 9.81 14.84 13.66
N PHE A 318 9.19 15.67 12.82
CA PHE A 318 7.86 16.21 13.10
C PHE A 318 6.83 15.08 13.24
N LEU A 319 6.76 14.18 12.26
CA LEU A 319 5.82 13.06 12.25
C LEU A 319 6.03 12.13 13.45
N SER A 320 7.29 11.84 13.80
CA SER A 320 7.64 11.05 14.97
C SER A 320 7.09 11.66 16.26
N ARG A 321 7.38 12.94 16.52
CA ARG A 321 6.91 13.65 17.73
C ARG A 321 5.39 13.79 17.75
N PHE A 322 4.79 14.17 16.63
CA PHE A 322 3.34 14.32 16.51
C PHE A 322 2.63 13.00 16.81
N ALA A 323 3.06 11.90 16.17
CA ALA A 323 2.46 10.60 16.38
C ALA A 323 2.64 10.08 17.80
N ALA A 324 3.83 10.24 18.39
CA ALA A 324 4.08 9.88 19.77
C ALA A 324 3.20 10.69 20.74
N GLY A 325 2.98 11.99 20.45
CA GLY A 325 2.09 12.87 21.21
C GLY A 325 0.65 12.37 21.20
N VAL A 326 0.09 12.09 20.02
CA VAL A 326 -1.27 11.54 19.89
C VAL A 326 -1.45 10.25 20.69
N VAL A 327 -0.48 9.33 20.63
CA VAL A 327 -0.56 8.08 21.42
C VAL A 327 -0.46 8.36 22.92
N SER A 328 0.37 9.30 23.34
CA SER A 328 0.57 9.63 24.76
C SER A 328 -0.67 10.28 25.38
N GLU A 329 -1.37 11.13 24.62
CA GLU A 329 -2.58 11.82 25.06
C GLU A 329 -3.76 10.84 25.18
N GLU A 330 -3.93 9.97 24.19
CA GLU A 330 -5.13 9.12 24.05
C GLU A 330 -4.97 7.74 24.70
N PHE A 331 -3.73 7.23 24.78
CA PHE A 331 -3.40 5.89 25.29
C PHE A 331 -2.15 5.92 26.20
N PRO A 332 -2.19 6.60 27.36
CA PRO A 332 -1.01 6.84 28.19
C PRO A 332 -0.31 5.55 28.67
N GLU A 333 -1.08 4.50 29.00
CA GLU A 333 -0.50 3.21 29.38
C GLU A 333 0.22 2.52 28.23
N LEU A 334 -0.33 2.60 27.02
CA LEU A 334 0.28 2.05 25.82
C LEU A 334 1.54 2.83 25.45
N ALA A 335 1.52 4.16 25.60
CA ALA A 335 2.66 5.03 25.34
C ALA A 335 3.88 4.66 26.20
N GLY A 336 3.67 4.21 27.45
CA GLY A 336 4.74 3.69 28.31
C GLY A 336 5.46 2.44 27.76
N ARG A 337 4.87 1.76 26.76
CA ARG A 337 5.44 0.59 26.08
C ARG A 337 5.86 0.88 24.63
N MET A 338 5.78 2.14 24.20
CA MET A 338 6.13 2.57 22.86
C MET A 338 7.64 2.73 22.72
N THR A 339 8.23 2.06 21.72
CA THR A 339 9.59 2.37 21.27
C THR A 339 9.51 3.23 20.02
N THR A 340 10.12 4.41 20.03
CA THR A 340 10.12 5.32 18.87
C THR A 340 11.43 5.22 18.09
N ARG A 341 11.33 5.19 16.76
CA ARG A 341 12.44 5.32 15.82
C ARG A 341 12.08 6.32 14.73
N THR A 342 13.06 7.10 14.31
CA THR A 342 12.92 8.11 13.27
C THR A 342 13.93 7.81 12.19
N ALA A 343 13.50 7.84 10.93
CA ALA A 343 14.34 7.52 9.79
C ALA A 343 14.09 8.47 8.60
N VAL A 344 14.99 8.43 7.64
CA VAL A 344 14.75 8.90 6.26
C VAL A 344 15.01 7.75 5.30
N LEU A 345 14.35 7.77 4.15
CA LEU A 345 14.57 6.80 3.09
C LEU A 345 15.17 7.48 1.86
N ASP A 346 16.33 7.05 1.39
CA ASP A 346 16.74 7.41 0.04
C ASP A 346 15.84 6.67 -0.95
N TRP A 347 15.04 7.42 -1.71
CA TRP A 347 14.12 6.83 -2.66
C TRP A 347 14.89 6.03 -3.72
N ARG A 348 15.98 6.54 -4.29
CA ARG A 348 16.67 5.85 -5.40
C ARG A 348 17.28 4.52 -4.99
N SER A 349 17.77 4.45 -3.76
CA SER A 349 18.50 3.29 -3.25
C SER A 349 17.65 2.39 -2.35
N ARG A 350 16.46 2.85 -1.92
CA ARG A 350 15.61 2.22 -0.90
C ARG A 350 16.35 1.94 0.40
N ASN A 351 17.36 2.74 0.70
CA ASN A 351 18.13 2.64 1.93
C ASN A 351 17.43 3.42 3.05
N LEU A 352 17.06 2.73 4.14
CA LEU A 352 16.45 3.33 5.31
C LEU A 352 17.54 3.69 6.32
N GLU A 353 17.69 4.99 6.60
CA GLU A 353 18.69 5.51 7.53
C GLU A 353 18.02 5.99 8.82
N LEU A 354 18.40 5.42 9.96
CA LEU A 354 18.00 5.96 11.25
C LEU A 354 18.63 7.34 11.46
N ILE A 355 17.82 8.29 11.90
CA ILE A 355 18.27 9.63 12.30
C ILE A 355 18.09 9.79 13.80
N GLY A 356 19.09 10.36 14.47
CA GLY A 356 19.04 10.62 15.90
C GLY A 356 17.84 11.48 16.31
N ALA A 357 17.50 11.46 17.60
CA ALA A 357 16.40 12.26 18.18
C ALA A 357 16.56 13.76 17.92
#